data_AF-A0A1M3BJR0-F1
#
_entry.id   AF-A0A1M3BJR0-F1
#
_cell.length_a   1.000
_cell.length_b   1.000
_cell.length_c   1.000
_cell.angle_alpha   90.00
_cell.angle_beta   90.00
_cell.angle_gamma   90.00
#
_symmetry.space_group_name_H-M   'P 1'
#
loop_
_entity.id
_entity.type
_entity.pdbx_description
1 polymer ?
#
loop_
_entity_poly.entity_id
_entity_poly.type
_entity_poly.pdbx_seq_one_letter_code
_entity_poly.pdbx_strand_id
1 'polypeptide(L)'
;MGKSALIEAAAQDDPAGRRLLRLRVGEPQALIELERLDGTAPPLVKLEGFDPDPPAAAFLRSTLLGSLPAGAVVLVESRRLPPADLLAGRLGSAVRMIAPAPLDTPASLALLAGHGVVGADAEAVAAWAAGWPAALVLAATDGTVPAPAALIARLAGDELDGVGSAELTVAALKRTVDLGSLAAAGVEDPAAALRRLRRLSVCEPRPYGVELHPLLRWALRDQARADSPDREREIRRRLADHLHLRSRSGETWQMVELAALIEEPTVRWGFGGGDDPDVRAGHPEAADLPGIERAVIARHGSDWWDWTRRWLTERPESAVVVRGGDGVLRAFCIATSLRRLPDWGREDPLIGRWVEHAEVTAPLGEAVIWREALTLEGGDEERERALLNATATLRSGAVNPRWFYGPLDPTNEREVSFSRAMGAEHLASLDVEVGGRRIECHRIDHGPGGVIGLARDIVYRELGIAPRRAPTPEQVRSALQALRRGGDLSASPLTSPDLAPAEQRREARARLSSAAEDAFGQGPDGRLMQAAIDLAYLDEEADPATAPQALNVSRATFYRRLTVATELLAVALAATS
;
A
#
# COMPACT_ATOMS: atom_id res chain seq x y z
N MET A 1 27.51 -15.85 0.39
CA MET A 1 28.31 -15.41 -0.78
C MET A 1 27.62 -14.22 -1.45
N GLY A 2 28.36 -13.19 -1.88
CA GLY A 2 27.77 -12.03 -2.59
C GLY A 2 27.60 -12.26 -4.10
N LYS A 3 26.80 -11.42 -4.77
CA LYS A 3 26.57 -11.48 -6.24
C LYS A 3 27.88 -11.56 -7.04
N SER A 4 28.91 -10.81 -6.64
CA SER A 4 30.23 -10.85 -7.25
C SER A 4 30.92 -12.21 -7.20
N ALA A 5 30.81 -12.94 -6.09
CA ALA A 5 31.43 -14.25 -5.95
C ALA A 5 30.76 -15.32 -6.83
N LEU A 6 29.42 -15.23 -7.00
CA LEU A 6 28.68 -16.12 -7.91
C LEU A 6 29.09 -15.88 -9.37
N ILE A 7 29.30 -14.63 -9.76
CA ILE A 7 29.74 -14.28 -11.12
C ILE A 7 31.17 -14.71 -11.36
N GLU A 8 32.03 -14.62 -10.35
CA GLU A 8 33.41 -15.13 -10.43
C GLU A 8 33.42 -16.65 -10.64
N ALA A 9 32.62 -17.39 -9.87
CA ALA A 9 32.48 -18.84 -10.06
C ALA A 9 31.92 -19.18 -11.44
N ALA A 10 30.85 -18.49 -11.88
CA ALA A 10 30.25 -18.70 -13.18
C ALA A 10 31.20 -18.34 -14.35
N ALA A 11 32.07 -17.35 -14.16
CA ALA A 11 33.08 -17.00 -15.15
C ALA A 11 34.22 -18.02 -15.21
N GLN A 12 34.58 -18.64 -14.08
CA GLN A 12 35.55 -19.74 -14.03
C GLN A 12 35.03 -21.00 -14.75
N ASP A 13 33.72 -21.23 -14.69
CA ASP A 13 33.03 -22.36 -15.34
C ASP A 13 32.47 -22.03 -16.74
N ASP A 14 32.83 -20.88 -17.35
CA ASP A 14 32.30 -20.53 -18.68
C ASP A 14 32.75 -21.56 -19.74
N PRO A 15 31.82 -22.32 -20.35
CA PRO A 15 32.16 -23.34 -21.34
C PRO A 15 32.82 -22.77 -22.60
N ALA A 16 32.72 -21.47 -22.85
CA ALA A 16 33.42 -20.81 -23.95
C ALA A 16 34.80 -20.26 -23.57
N GLY A 17 35.24 -20.43 -22.31
CA GLY A 17 36.54 -20.00 -21.82
C GLY A 17 36.78 -18.49 -21.89
N ARG A 18 35.73 -17.66 -21.81
CA ARG A 18 35.87 -16.21 -21.94
C ARG A 18 36.62 -15.64 -20.74
N ARG A 19 37.51 -14.68 -21.00
CA ARG A 19 38.18 -13.93 -19.94
C ARG A 19 37.20 -12.95 -19.30
N LEU A 20 37.09 -12.98 -17.97
CA LEU A 20 36.36 -11.98 -17.19
C LEU A 20 37.14 -10.67 -17.12
N LEU A 21 36.54 -9.58 -17.60
CA LEU A 21 37.02 -8.21 -17.44
C LEU A 21 36.06 -7.42 -16.54
N ARG A 22 36.60 -6.66 -15.60
CA ARG A 22 35.81 -5.80 -14.70
C ARG A 22 36.04 -4.35 -15.07
N LEU A 23 34.97 -3.65 -15.40
CA LEU A 23 35.03 -2.24 -15.76
C LEU A 23 34.14 -1.46 -14.80
N ARG A 24 34.69 -0.44 -14.17
CA ARG A 24 33.90 0.55 -13.44
C ARG A 24 33.52 1.67 -14.37
N VAL A 25 32.22 1.98 -14.41
CA VAL A 25 31.68 3.02 -15.28
C VAL A 25 32.20 4.38 -14.84
N GLY A 26 32.77 5.16 -15.77
CA GLY A 26 33.30 6.49 -15.50
C GLY A 26 34.78 6.55 -15.06
N GLU A 27 35.45 5.41 -14.86
CA GLU A 27 36.89 5.39 -14.57
C GLU A 27 37.72 5.36 -15.88
N PRO A 28 38.77 6.20 -16.03
CA PRO A 28 39.64 6.20 -17.21
C PRO A 28 40.28 4.84 -17.52
N GLN A 29 40.50 4.03 -16.48
CA GLN A 29 41.03 2.68 -16.58
C GLN A 29 40.15 1.75 -17.43
N ALA A 30 38.83 1.99 -17.47
CA ALA A 30 37.91 1.17 -18.25
C ALA A 30 38.15 1.31 -19.77
N LEU A 31 38.54 2.50 -20.23
CA LEU A 31 38.88 2.75 -21.64
C LEU A 31 40.17 2.02 -22.03
N ILE A 32 41.18 2.09 -21.17
CA ILE A 32 42.48 1.43 -21.40
C ILE A 32 42.32 -0.10 -21.50
N GLU A 33 41.48 -0.70 -20.65
CA GLU A 33 41.20 -2.14 -20.70
C GLU A 33 40.39 -2.55 -21.94
N LEU A 34 39.48 -1.69 -22.41
CA LEU A 34 38.75 -1.93 -23.67
C LEU A 34 39.67 -1.84 -24.90
N GLU A 35 40.63 -0.92 -24.91
CA GLU A 35 41.62 -0.78 -26.00
C GLU A 35 42.58 -1.97 -26.12
N ARG A 36 42.79 -2.72 -25.02
CA ARG A 36 43.66 -3.90 -24.96
C ARG A 36 42.98 -5.20 -25.43
N LEU A 37 41.75 -5.13 -25.91
CA LEU A 37 41.03 -6.29 -26.42
C LEU A 37 41.55 -6.70 -27.81
N ASP A 38 42.49 -7.64 -27.85
CA ASP A 38 43.18 -8.10 -29.08
C ASP A 38 42.30 -8.93 -30.04
N GLY A 39 40.98 -9.00 -29.84
CA GLY A 39 40.03 -9.63 -30.77
C GLY A 39 40.14 -11.16 -30.94
N THR A 40 41.07 -11.83 -30.25
CA THR A 40 41.37 -13.26 -30.41
C THR A 40 40.38 -14.18 -29.67
N ALA A 41 39.70 -13.69 -28.63
CA ALA A 41 38.62 -14.39 -27.93
C ALA A 41 37.56 -13.40 -27.41
N PRO A 42 36.26 -13.71 -27.47
CA PRO A 42 35.22 -12.84 -26.94
C PRO A 42 35.30 -12.74 -25.41
N PRO A 43 35.33 -11.53 -24.81
CA PRO A 43 35.39 -11.37 -23.36
C PRO A 43 34.02 -11.53 -22.70
N LEU A 44 34.05 -11.84 -21.39
CA LEU A 44 32.94 -11.61 -20.47
C LEU A 44 33.22 -10.32 -19.71
N VAL A 45 32.42 -9.27 -19.92
CA VAL A 45 32.65 -7.97 -19.31
C VAL A 45 31.63 -7.72 -18.21
N LYS A 46 32.08 -7.56 -16.97
CA LYS A 46 31.25 -7.14 -15.85
C LYS A 46 31.35 -5.63 -15.66
N LEU A 47 30.24 -4.93 -15.78
CA LEU A 47 30.16 -3.51 -15.40
C LEU A 47 29.84 -3.40 -13.91
N GLU A 48 30.77 -2.82 -13.16
CA GLU A 48 30.61 -2.56 -11.73
C GLU A 48 30.11 -1.13 -11.51
N GLY A 49 29.22 -0.96 -10.53
CA GLY A 49 28.66 0.35 -10.18
C GLY A 49 27.80 0.97 -11.28
N PHE A 50 27.26 0.16 -12.20
CA PHE A 50 26.40 0.68 -13.25
C PHE A 50 25.06 1.14 -12.67
N ASP A 51 24.83 2.44 -12.79
CA ASP A 51 23.57 3.07 -12.45
C ASP A 51 23.01 3.68 -13.74
N PRO A 52 21.77 3.39 -14.17
CA PRO A 52 21.29 3.75 -15.51
C PRO A 52 20.91 5.23 -15.62
N ASP A 53 21.82 6.12 -15.25
CA ASP A 53 21.74 7.55 -15.49
C ASP A 53 22.15 7.89 -16.94
N PRO A 54 21.86 9.12 -17.42
CA PRO A 54 22.18 9.49 -18.79
C PRO A 54 23.67 9.33 -19.16
N PRO A 55 24.65 9.69 -18.30
CA PRO A 55 26.08 9.44 -18.56
C PRO A 55 26.45 7.95 -18.72
N ALA A 56 25.98 7.08 -17.83
CA ALA A 56 26.27 5.64 -17.90
C ALA A 56 25.57 4.98 -19.10
N ALA A 57 24.34 5.41 -19.42
CA ALA A 57 23.63 4.98 -20.61
C ALA A 57 24.37 5.41 -21.90
N ALA A 58 24.92 6.62 -21.93
CA ALA A 58 25.75 7.09 -23.04
C ALA A 58 27.03 6.25 -23.17
N PHE A 59 27.77 6.05 -22.08
CA PHE A 59 28.96 5.19 -22.06
C PHE A 59 28.68 3.80 -22.62
N LEU A 60 27.57 3.18 -22.22
CA LEU A 60 27.19 1.85 -22.68
C LEU A 60 26.88 1.84 -24.18
N ARG A 61 26.16 2.85 -24.70
CA ARG A 61 25.81 2.93 -26.13
C ARG A 61 26.97 3.31 -27.05
N SER A 62 27.69 4.37 -26.72
CA SER A 62 28.65 4.99 -27.64
C SER A 62 30.05 4.42 -27.52
N THR A 63 30.43 3.96 -26.32
CA THR A 63 31.80 3.55 -26.02
C THR A 63 31.88 2.04 -25.93
N LEU A 64 31.14 1.43 -25.00
CA LEU A 64 31.29 0.01 -24.72
C LEU A 64 30.88 -0.85 -25.93
N LEU A 65 29.69 -0.64 -26.50
CA LEU A 65 29.21 -1.44 -27.64
C LEU A 65 30.02 -1.22 -28.92
N GLY A 66 30.65 -0.05 -29.09
CA GLY A 66 31.51 0.23 -30.23
C GLY A 66 32.86 -0.47 -30.16
N SER A 67 33.33 -0.79 -28.95
CA SER A 67 34.67 -1.35 -28.71
C SER A 67 34.68 -2.87 -28.51
N LEU A 68 33.53 -3.52 -28.32
CA LEU A 68 33.47 -4.95 -28.02
C LEU A 68 33.53 -5.82 -29.29
N PRO A 69 34.35 -6.90 -29.30
CA PRO A 69 34.36 -7.84 -30.41
C PRO A 69 33.06 -8.66 -30.47
N ALA A 70 32.78 -9.23 -31.64
CA ALA A 70 31.61 -10.09 -31.83
C ALA A 70 31.65 -11.28 -30.85
N GLY A 71 30.51 -11.57 -30.21
CA GLY A 71 30.37 -12.67 -29.25
C GLY A 71 30.77 -12.31 -27.80
N ALA A 72 31.18 -11.08 -27.53
CA ALA A 72 31.35 -10.57 -26.18
C ALA A 72 30.02 -10.63 -25.40
N VAL A 73 30.11 -10.96 -24.12
CA VAL A 73 28.96 -10.96 -23.20
C VAL A 73 29.18 -9.86 -22.17
N VAL A 74 28.19 -8.96 -22.02
CA VAL A 74 28.24 -7.90 -21.00
C VAL A 74 27.26 -8.23 -19.89
N LEU A 75 27.77 -8.35 -18.67
CA LEU A 75 26.97 -8.48 -17.47
C LEU A 75 26.88 -7.13 -16.78
N VAL A 76 25.65 -6.68 -16.57
CA VAL A 76 25.34 -5.44 -15.87
C VAL A 76 24.54 -5.78 -14.63
N GLU A 77 25.08 -5.44 -13.46
CA GLU A 77 24.31 -5.46 -12.22
C GLU A 77 23.74 -4.07 -11.98
N SER A 78 22.42 -3.98 -11.87
CA SER A 78 21.77 -2.74 -11.45
C SER A 78 20.63 -3.02 -10.51
N ARG A 79 20.33 -2.02 -9.67
CA ARG A 79 19.12 -1.99 -8.84
C ARG A 79 17.94 -1.36 -9.57
N ARG A 80 18.17 -0.72 -10.72
CA ARG A 80 17.17 -0.01 -11.50
C ARG A 80 17.03 -0.66 -12.88
N LEU A 81 15.82 -0.66 -13.41
CA LEU A 81 15.62 -1.03 -14.81
C LEU A 81 16.32 0.01 -15.71
N PRO A 82 17.01 -0.43 -16.77
CA PRO A 82 17.56 0.50 -17.76
C PRO A 82 16.41 1.26 -18.44
N PRO A 83 16.60 2.55 -18.78
CA PRO A 83 15.56 3.35 -19.41
C PRO A 83 15.21 2.79 -20.79
N ALA A 84 13.96 2.96 -21.21
CA ALA A 84 13.44 2.32 -22.43
C ALA A 84 14.20 2.72 -23.71
N ASP A 85 14.73 3.94 -23.74
CA ASP A 85 15.58 4.42 -24.84
C ASP A 85 16.93 3.69 -24.90
N LEU A 86 17.43 3.17 -23.76
CA LEU A 86 18.63 2.31 -23.72
C LEU A 86 18.34 0.94 -24.29
N LEU A 87 17.12 0.45 -24.13
CA LEU A 87 16.69 -0.83 -24.68
C LEU A 87 16.10 -0.69 -26.10
N ALA A 88 16.17 0.47 -26.74
CA ALA A 88 15.67 0.63 -28.10
C ALA A 88 16.62 0.00 -29.15
N GLY A 89 16.04 -0.54 -30.23
CA GLY A 89 16.79 -1.03 -31.39
C GLY A 89 17.55 -2.34 -31.16
N ARG A 90 18.72 -2.49 -31.83
CA ARG A 90 19.50 -3.74 -31.84
C ARG A 90 20.04 -4.15 -30.47
N LEU A 91 20.28 -3.18 -29.58
CA LEU A 91 20.71 -3.44 -28.22
C LEU A 91 19.60 -4.13 -27.41
N GLY A 92 18.37 -3.63 -27.50
CA GLY A 92 17.20 -4.26 -26.86
C GLY A 92 17.02 -5.72 -27.22
N SER A 93 17.17 -6.07 -28.51
CA SER A 93 17.07 -7.46 -28.97
C SER A 93 18.18 -8.38 -28.47
N ALA A 94 19.30 -7.83 -27.98
CA ALA A 94 20.44 -8.58 -27.47
C ALA A 94 20.51 -8.62 -25.94
N VAL A 95 19.69 -7.82 -25.25
CA VAL A 95 19.68 -7.77 -23.78
C VAL A 95 18.73 -8.81 -23.22
N ARG A 96 19.25 -9.66 -22.33
CA ARG A 96 18.45 -10.54 -21.48
C ARG A 96 18.46 -9.99 -20.07
N MET A 97 17.30 -9.60 -19.57
CA MET A 97 17.14 -9.17 -18.18
C MET A 97 16.84 -10.37 -17.30
N ILE A 98 17.61 -10.51 -16.22
CA ILE A 98 17.37 -11.50 -15.18
C ILE A 98 17.02 -10.73 -13.90
N ALA A 99 15.77 -10.84 -13.46
CA ALA A 99 15.33 -10.33 -12.18
C ALA A 99 15.43 -11.48 -11.16
N PRO A 100 16.48 -11.51 -10.31
CA PRO A 100 16.56 -12.55 -9.29
C PRO A 100 15.41 -12.37 -8.31
N ALA A 101 14.60 -13.42 -8.15
CA ALA A 101 13.62 -13.51 -7.08
C ALA A 101 14.35 -13.80 -5.74
N PRO A 102 13.75 -13.45 -4.60
CA PRO A 102 14.19 -13.95 -3.31
C PRO A 102 14.16 -15.48 -3.26
N LEU A 103 14.97 -16.03 -2.36
CA LEU A 103 15.11 -17.46 -2.18
C LEU A 103 13.82 -18.03 -1.59
N ASP A 104 13.38 -19.17 -2.10
CA ASP A 104 12.33 -19.93 -1.44
C ASP A 104 12.79 -20.45 -0.07
N THR A 105 11.85 -20.95 0.74
CA THR A 105 12.15 -21.47 2.08
C THR A 105 13.21 -22.58 2.03
N PRO A 106 13.13 -23.60 1.15
CA PRO A 106 14.17 -24.61 1.04
C PRO A 106 15.57 -24.05 0.74
N ALA A 107 15.70 -23.15 -0.24
CA ALA A 107 16.98 -22.52 -0.58
C ALA A 107 17.49 -21.60 0.53
N SER A 108 16.59 -20.93 1.24
CA SER A 108 16.92 -20.11 2.42
C SER A 108 17.51 -20.97 3.54
N LEU A 109 16.84 -22.08 3.87
CA LEU A 109 17.32 -23.05 4.86
C LEU A 109 18.64 -23.70 4.43
N ALA A 110 18.81 -24.01 3.14
CA ALA A 110 20.07 -24.55 2.62
C ALA A 110 21.22 -23.55 2.73
N LEU A 111 20.96 -22.26 2.45
CA LEU A 111 21.95 -21.21 2.62
C LEU A 111 22.35 -21.06 4.09
N LEU A 112 21.38 -21.05 5.01
CA LEU A 112 21.61 -20.97 6.45
C LEU A 112 22.41 -22.17 6.98
N ALA A 113 22.06 -23.38 6.52
CA ALA A 113 22.80 -24.60 6.86
C ALA A 113 24.26 -24.54 6.39
N GLY A 114 24.50 -23.94 5.21
CA GLY A 114 25.86 -23.67 4.70
C GLY A 114 26.67 -22.72 5.59
N HIS A 115 26.00 -21.92 6.41
CA HIS A 115 26.61 -21.04 7.42
C HIS A 115 26.56 -21.64 8.84
N GLY A 116 26.12 -22.89 9.00
CA GLY A 116 26.07 -23.59 10.29
C GLY A 116 24.80 -23.32 11.12
N VAL A 117 23.79 -22.63 10.57
CA VAL A 117 22.52 -22.35 11.23
C VAL A 117 21.47 -23.38 10.80
N VAL A 118 20.92 -24.14 11.74
CA VAL A 118 20.00 -25.26 11.47
C VAL A 118 18.86 -25.31 12.49
N GLY A 119 17.82 -26.09 12.20
CA GLY A 119 16.69 -26.30 13.13
C GLY A 119 15.80 -25.07 13.28
N ALA A 120 15.21 -24.90 14.47
CA ALA A 120 14.23 -23.85 14.75
C ALA A 120 14.77 -22.42 14.52
N ASP A 121 16.06 -22.20 14.81
CA ASP A 121 16.72 -20.90 14.56
C ASP A 121 16.80 -20.59 13.07
N ALA A 122 17.08 -21.61 12.24
CA ALA A 122 17.10 -21.44 10.78
C ALA A 122 15.70 -21.16 10.24
N GLU A 123 14.66 -21.80 10.78
CA GLU A 123 13.26 -21.54 10.39
C GLU A 123 12.84 -20.12 10.76
N ALA A 124 13.18 -19.65 11.97
CA ALA A 124 12.90 -18.29 12.42
C ALA A 124 13.62 -17.24 11.57
N VAL A 125 14.92 -17.46 11.29
CA VAL A 125 15.70 -16.56 10.43
C VAL A 125 15.19 -16.58 9.00
N ALA A 126 14.86 -17.74 8.44
CA ALA A 126 14.32 -17.85 7.08
C ALA A 126 12.95 -17.15 6.95
N ALA A 127 12.08 -17.31 7.95
CA ALA A 127 10.78 -16.65 7.99
C ALA A 127 10.95 -15.12 8.06
N TRP A 128 11.83 -14.61 8.94
CA TRP A 128 12.12 -13.18 9.05
C TRP A 128 12.76 -12.62 7.79
N ALA A 129 13.74 -13.34 7.23
CA ALA A 129 14.49 -12.88 6.07
C ALA A 129 13.68 -12.88 4.78
N ALA A 130 12.55 -13.59 4.73
CA ALA A 130 11.65 -13.67 3.58
C ALA A 130 12.40 -13.87 2.25
N GLY A 131 13.35 -14.81 2.23
CA GLY A 131 14.13 -15.13 1.04
C GLY A 131 15.25 -14.17 0.66
N TRP A 132 15.41 -13.03 1.34
CA TRP A 132 16.43 -12.04 1.01
C TRP A 132 17.84 -12.57 1.33
N PRO A 133 18.71 -12.85 0.33
CA PRO A 133 20.01 -13.47 0.58
C PRO A 133 20.91 -12.65 1.51
N ALA A 134 20.84 -11.32 1.41
CA ALA A 134 21.60 -10.43 2.28
C ALA A 134 21.13 -10.49 3.75
N ALA A 135 19.83 -10.62 3.98
CA ALA A 135 19.26 -10.81 5.33
C ALA A 135 19.71 -12.15 5.92
N LEU A 136 19.58 -13.23 5.13
CA LEU A 136 19.97 -14.57 5.53
C LEU A 136 21.45 -14.63 5.92
N VAL A 137 22.35 -14.10 5.08
CA VAL A 137 23.79 -14.08 5.36
C VAL A 137 24.11 -13.22 6.58
N LEU A 138 23.40 -12.11 6.78
CA LEU A 138 23.61 -11.26 7.95
C LEU A 138 23.21 -11.99 9.24
N ALA A 139 21.99 -12.50 9.29
CA ALA A 139 21.46 -13.27 10.42
C ALA A 139 22.27 -14.54 10.70
N ALA A 140 22.83 -15.15 9.66
CA ALA A 140 23.66 -16.33 9.80
C ALA A 140 24.96 -16.10 10.60
N THR A 141 25.39 -14.85 10.79
CA THR A 141 26.58 -14.53 11.60
C THR A 141 26.39 -14.93 13.05
N ASP A 142 25.21 -14.66 13.61
CA ASP A 142 24.88 -14.89 15.02
C ASP A 142 23.83 -16.01 15.20
N GLY A 143 23.41 -16.64 14.11
CA GLY A 143 22.37 -17.68 14.10
C GLY A 143 20.98 -17.19 14.49
N THR A 144 20.75 -15.88 14.54
CA THR A 144 19.52 -15.27 15.04
C THR A 144 19.14 -14.03 14.24
N VAL A 145 17.91 -13.55 14.41
CA VAL A 145 17.46 -12.29 13.79
C VAL A 145 18.30 -11.13 14.33
N PRO A 146 19.00 -10.36 13.48
CA PRO A 146 19.83 -9.25 13.92
C PRO A 146 19.02 -8.17 14.64
N ALA A 147 19.62 -7.53 15.64
CA ALA A 147 19.04 -6.34 16.24
C ALA A 147 18.87 -5.21 15.18
N PRO A 148 17.79 -4.41 15.24
CA PRO A 148 17.52 -3.34 14.28
C PRO A 148 18.71 -2.39 14.06
N ALA A 149 19.38 -1.97 15.14
CA ALA A 149 20.55 -1.10 15.07
C ALA A 149 21.71 -1.71 14.26
N ALA A 150 21.95 -3.02 14.41
CA ALA A 150 22.98 -3.72 13.63
C ALA A 150 22.62 -3.81 12.14
N LEU A 151 21.32 -3.99 11.83
CA LEU A 151 20.82 -4.00 10.47
C LEU A 151 20.96 -2.63 9.80
N ILE A 152 20.60 -1.56 10.51
CA ILE A 152 20.75 -0.18 10.03
C ILE A 152 22.22 0.13 9.74
N ALA A 153 23.11 -0.13 10.71
CA ALA A 153 24.54 0.11 10.56
C ALA A 153 25.15 -0.71 9.40
N ARG A 154 24.65 -1.91 9.13
CA ARG A 154 25.15 -2.74 8.03
C ARG A 154 24.61 -2.32 6.66
N LEU A 155 23.34 -1.97 6.57
CA LEU A 155 22.68 -1.69 5.29
C LEU A 155 22.89 -0.26 4.82
N ALA A 156 22.86 0.70 5.74
CA ALA A 156 22.99 2.11 5.41
C ALA A 156 24.29 2.73 5.92
N GLY A 157 24.90 2.18 6.98
CA GLY A 157 26.08 2.77 7.60
C GLY A 157 25.85 4.24 7.94
N ASP A 158 26.80 5.08 7.57
CA ASP A 158 26.75 6.53 7.82
C ASP A 158 25.89 7.29 6.78
N GLU A 159 25.28 6.61 5.79
CA GLU A 159 24.45 7.29 4.77
C GLU A 159 23.22 8.00 5.35
N LEU A 160 22.73 7.54 6.51
CA LEU A 160 21.59 8.17 7.19
C LEU A 160 22.00 9.39 8.02
N ASP A 161 23.29 9.69 8.12
CA ASP A 161 23.77 10.85 8.85
C ASP A 161 23.24 12.14 8.21
N GLY A 162 22.58 12.96 9.02
CA GLY A 162 21.94 14.19 8.56
C GLY A 162 20.58 14.01 7.89
N VAL A 163 20.03 12.80 7.85
CA VAL A 163 18.60 12.57 7.56
C VAL A 163 17.80 12.80 8.85
N GLY A 164 16.73 13.58 8.76
CA GLY A 164 15.92 13.92 9.93
C GLY A 164 15.18 12.71 10.48
N SER A 165 15.03 12.61 11.81
CA SER A 165 14.30 11.49 12.43
C SER A 165 12.85 11.38 11.97
N ALA A 166 12.19 12.51 11.69
CA ALA A 166 10.84 12.51 11.11
C ALA A 166 10.83 11.95 9.67
N GLU A 167 11.84 12.27 8.85
CA GLU A 167 11.99 11.76 7.49
C GLU A 167 12.14 10.23 7.50
N LEU A 168 13.00 9.72 8.39
CA LEU A 168 13.21 8.28 8.59
C LEU A 168 11.96 7.59 9.15
N THR A 169 11.23 8.22 10.06
CA THR A 169 9.98 7.66 10.61
C THR A 169 8.90 7.54 9.54
N VAL A 170 8.77 8.54 8.64
CA VAL A 170 7.87 8.44 7.49
C VAL A 170 8.29 7.30 6.56
N ALA A 171 9.59 7.18 6.27
CA ALA A 171 10.14 6.11 5.44
C ALA A 171 9.98 4.72 6.07
N ALA A 172 9.93 4.63 7.40
CA ALA A 172 9.68 3.42 8.17
C ALA A 172 8.20 2.99 8.12
N LEU A 173 7.28 3.95 8.19
CA LEU A 173 5.83 3.70 8.30
C LEU A 173 5.12 3.57 6.94
N LYS A 174 5.59 4.28 5.90
CA LYS A 174 4.97 4.31 4.58
C LYS A 174 5.87 3.65 3.55
N ARG A 175 5.29 2.86 2.64
CA ARG A 175 6.08 2.14 1.62
C ARG A 175 6.73 3.12 0.65
N THR A 176 5.93 4.00 0.04
CA THR A 176 6.41 5.05 -0.86
C THR A 176 6.36 6.40 -0.17
N VAL A 177 7.49 7.02 0.12
CA VAL A 177 7.55 8.38 0.68
C VAL A 177 7.40 9.39 -0.45
N ASP A 178 6.43 10.29 -0.29
CA ASP A 178 6.13 11.38 -1.21
C ASP A 178 6.12 12.73 -0.49
N LEU A 179 6.08 13.82 -1.26
CA LEU A 179 6.08 15.19 -0.72
C LEU A 179 4.93 15.42 0.28
N GLY A 180 3.75 14.88 -0.01
CA GLY A 180 2.56 15.03 0.82
C GLY A 180 2.72 14.32 2.17
N SER A 181 3.30 13.12 2.18
CA SER A 181 3.56 12.35 3.40
C SER A 181 4.58 13.04 4.32
N LEU A 182 5.64 13.63 3.76
CA LEU A 182 6.63 14.40 4.53
C LEU A 182 6.03 15.70 5.08
N ALA A 183 5.23 16.40 4.28
CA ALA A 183 4.51 17.59 4.73
C ALA A 183 3.50 17.25 5.84
N ALA A 184 2.76 16.15 5.68
CA ALA A 184 1.81 15.66 6.69
C ALA A 184 2.51 15.32 8.00
N ALA A 185 3.71 14.74 7.96
CA ALA A 185 4.51 14.46 9.15
C ALA A 185 5.05 15.73 9.85
N GLY A 186 4.96 16.90 9.21
CA GLY A 186 5.46 18.16 9.74
C GLY A 186 6.95 18.38 9.48
N VAL A 187 7.51 17.78 8.43
CA VAL A 187 8.86 18.09 7.96
C VAL A 187 8.90 19.51 7.43
N GLU A 188 9.87 20.32 7.88
CA GLU A 188 9.95 21.76 7.58
C GLU A 188 10.16 22.07 6.09
N ASP A 189 11.08 21.36 5.43
CA ASP A 189 11.26 21.40 3.97
C ASP A 189 11.07 20.00 3.37
N PRO A 190 9.81 19.61 3.09
CA PRO A 190 9.49 18.30 2.50
C PRO A 190 10.17 18.07 1.15
N ALA A 191 10.42 19.13 0.38
CA ALA A 191 11.02 19.02 -0.94
C ALA A 191 12.52 18.73 -0.84
N ALA A 192 13.24 19.38 0.07
CA ALA A 192 14.63 19.06 0.36
C ALA A 192 14.77 17.67 0.98
N ALA A 193 13.90 17.31 1.92
CA ALA A 193 13.86 15.98 2.52
C ALA A 193 13.68 14.88 1.45
N LEU A 194 12.71 15.04 0.55
CA LEU A 194 12.50 14.08 -0.54
C LEU A 194 13.71 14.00 -1.48
N ARG A 195 14.35 15.13 -1.81
CA ARG A 195 15.58 15.14 -2.62
C ARG A 195 16.74 14.44 -1.91
N ARG A 196 16.85 14.58 -0.58
CA ARG A 196 17.86 13.88 0.23
C ARG A 196 17.62 12.38 0.20
N LEU A 197 16.40 11.93 0.52
CA LEU A 197 16.04 10.50 0.49
C LEU A 197 16.31 9.86 -0.88
N ARG A 198 16.00 10.56 -1.99
CA ARG A 198 16.26 10.07 -3.36
C ARG A 198 17.75 9.87 -3.69
N ARG A 199 18.67 10.43 -2.91
CA ARG A 199 20.12 10.29 -3.10
C ARG A 199 20.71 9.14 -2.26
N LEU A 200 19.97 8.62 -1.28
CA LEU A 200 20.44 7.50 -0.46
C LEU A 200 20.53 6.24 -1.32
N SER A 201 21.61 5.48 -1.15
CA SER A 201 21.81 4.26 -1.93
C SER A 201 20.82 3.18 -1.52
N VAL A 202 20.32 3.24 -0.28
CA VAL A 202 19.31 2.33 0.30
C VAL A 202 17.86 2.68 -0.09
N CYS A 203 17.68 3.70 -0.92
CA CYS A 203 16.38 4.16 -1.40
C CYS A 203 16.24 3.91 -2.91
N GLU A 204 15.06 3.50 -3.35
CA GLU A 204 14.70 3.35 -4.76
C GLU A 204 13.81 4.52 -5.21
N PRO A 205 14.26 5.36 -6.17
CA PRO A 205 13.42 6.40 -6.73
C PRO A 205 12.21 5.82 -7.46
N ARG A 206 11.01 6.31 -7.13
CA ARG A 206 9.76 6.04 -7.85
C ARG A 206 9.30 7.28 -8.62
N PRO A 207 8.39 7.17 -9.59
CA PRO A 207 7.87 8.34 -10.32
C PRO A 207 7.36 9.46 -9.41
N TYR A 208 6.65 9.09 -8.33
CA TYR A 208 6.00 10.05 -7.41
C TYR A 208 6.63 10.12 -6.02
N GLY A 209 7.79 9.49 -5.80
CA GLY A 209 8.37 9.40 -4.47
C GLY A 209 9.65 8.58 -4.41
N VAL A 210 9.88 7.98 -3.26
CA VAL A 210 11.03 7.13 -2.98
C VAL A 210 10.62 6.00 -2.03
N GLU A 211 11.14 4.80 -2.25
CA GLU A 211 10.89 3.65 -1.37
C GLU A 211 12.18 3.27 -0.67
N LEU A 212 12.09 3.02 0.62
CA LEU A 212 13.22 2.50 1.38
C LEU A 212 13.33 0.98 1.22
N HIS A 213 14.55 0.45 1.23
CA HIS A 213 14.78 -0.98 1.24
C HIS A 213 13.94 -1.67 2.34
N PRO A 214 13.17 -2.75 2.04
CA PRO A 214 12.22 -3.36 2.98
C PRO A 214 12.82 -3.73 4.35
N LEU A 215 14.00 -4.35 4.36
CA LEU A 215 14.71 -4.69 5.61
C LEU A 215 15.08 -3.45 6.45
N LEU A 216 15.52 -2.38 5.80
CA LEU A 216 15.88 -1.15 6.49
C LEU A 216 14.62 -0.43 7.00
N ARG A 217 13.53 -0.46 6.23
CA ARG A 217 12.21 0.02 6.66
C ARG A 217 11.73 -0.67 7.93
N TRP A 218 11.82 -2.00 7.97
CA TRP A 218 11.48 -2.79 9.16
C TRP A 218 12.33 -2.38 10.37
N ALA A 219 13.65 -2.32 10.22
CA ALA A 219 14.53 -1.96 11.34
C ALA A 219 14.33 -0.52 11.82
N LEU A 220 14.14 0.44 10.90
CA LEU A 220 13.83 1.82 11.29
C LEU A 220 12.48 1.94 11.99
N ARG A 221 11.49 1.11 11.63
CA ARG A 221 10.19 1.10 12.31
C ARG A 221 10.33 0.64 13.75
N ASP A 222 11.09 -0.43 13.99
CA ASP A 222 11.35 -0.91 15.35
C ASP A 222 12.17 0.10 16.17
N GLN A 223 13.23 0.65 15.58
CA GLN A 223 14.05 1.69 16.19
C GLN A 223 13.24 2.95 16.54
N ALA A 224 12.36 3.41 15.65
CA ALA A 224 11.53 4.59 15.88
C ALA A 224 10.59 4.42 17.09
N ARG A 225 10.02 3.22 17.27
CA ARG A 225 9.20 2.88 18.43
C ARG A 225 10.00 2.84 19.72
N ALA A 226 11.23 2.31 19.67
CA ALA A 226 12.10 2.21 20.84
C ALA A 226 12.64 3.57 21.29
N ASP A 227 13.12 4.40 20.35
CA ASP A 227 13.83 5.64 20.66
C ASP A 227 12.91 6.82 20.92
N SER A 228 11.76 6.88 20.24
CA SER A 228 10.88 8.05 20.27
C SER A 228 9.42 7.65 20.05
N PRO A 229 8.81 6.86 20.96
CA PRO A 229 7.46 6.34 20.81
C PRO A 229 6.42 7.44 20.60
N ASP A 230 6.51 8.58 21.29
CA ASP A 230 5.56 9.68 21.09
C ASP A 230 5.65 10.32 19.71
N ARG A 231 6.87 10.40 19.14
CA ARG A 231 7.07 10.92 17.77
C ARG A 231 6.52 9.93 16.74
N GLU A 232 6.79 8.65 16.90
CA GLU A 232 6.25 7.60 16.04
C GLU A 232 4.72 7.66 16.05
N ARG A 233 4.11 7.68 17.24
CA ARG A 233 2.65 7.76 17.41
C ARG A 233 2.06 9.00 16.73
N GLU A 234 2.68 10.16 16.89
CA GLU A 234 2.20 11.41 16.27
C GLU A 234 2.37 11.40 14.74
N ILE A 235 3.50 10.92 14.21
CA ILE A 235 3.69 10.80 12.76
C ILE A 235 2.72 9.79 12.17
N ARG A 236 2.53 8.64 12.81
CA ARG A 236 1.58 7.61 12.39
C ARG A 236 0.15 8.13 12.36
N ARG A 237 -0.27 8.90 13.37
CA ARG A 237 -1.56 9.61 13.38
C ARG A 237 -1.71 10.56 12.20
N ARG A 238 -0.71 11.44 11.97
CA ARG A 238 -0.73 12.42 10.87
C ARG A 238 -0.75 11.76 9.49
N LEU A 239 -0.01 10.67 9.32
CA LEU A 239 -0.03 9.88 8.09
C LEU A 239 -1.41 9.23 7.89
N ALA A 240 -2.03 8.69 8.95
CA ALA A 240 -3.37 8.13 8.87
C ALA A 240 -4.40 9.18 8.40
N ASP A 241 -4.34 10.40 8.95
CA ASP A 241 -5.20 11.52 8.54
C ASP A 241 -4.98 11.91 7.08
N HIS A 242 -3.72 12.05 6.68
CA HIS A 242 -3.34 12.39 5.31
C HIS A 242 -3.84 11.35 4.29
N LEU A 243 -3.61 10.06 4.57
CA LEU A 243 -4.01 8.96 3.70
C LEU A 243 -5.52 8.79 3.65
N HIS A 244 -6.21 8.97 4.77
CA HIS A 244 -7.67 8.98 4.83
C HIS A 244 -8.24 10.08 3.93
N LEU A 245 -7.76 11.32 4.06
CA LEU A 245 -8.22 12.44 3.23
C LEU A 245 -8.00 12.16 1.73
N ARG A 246 -6.80 11.73 1.33
CA ARG A 246 -6.52 11.43 -0.09
C ARG A 246 -7.38 10.28 -0.63
N SER A 247 -7.58 9.23 0.17
CA SER A 247 -8.44 8.11 -0.20
C SER A 247 -9.88 8.58 -0.45
N ARG A 248 -10.39 9.49 0.39
CA ARG A 248 -11.74 10.08 0.26
C ARG A 248 -11.85 11.01 -0.95
N SER A 249 -10.80 11.75 -1.29
CA SER A 249 -10.74 12.62 -2.46
C SER A 249 -10.57 11.89 -3.80
N GLY A 250 -10.68 10.55 -3.81
CA GLY A 250 -10.71 9.74 -5.02
C GLY A 250 -9.42 8.96 -5.30
N GLU A 251 -8.37 9.13 -4.50
CA GLU A 251 -7.17 8.30 -4.58
C GLU A 251 -7.35 6.99 -3.80
N THR A 252 -8.33 6.18 -4.19
CA THR A 252 -8.75 4.98 -3.44
C THR A 252 -7.61 4.01 -3.13
N TRP A 253 -6.55 3.97 -3.94
CA TRP A 253 -5.37 3.14 -3.69
C TRP A 253 -4.62 3.51 -2.39
N GLN A 254 -4.74 4.74 -1.90
CA GLN A 254 -4.14 5.20 -0.64
C GLN A 254 -4.71 4.46 0.58
N MET A 255 -5.88 3.81 0.43
CA MET A 255 -6.45 2.93 1.45
C MET A 255 -5.51 1.76 1.79
N VAL A 256 -4.71 1.27 0.83
CA VAL A 256 -3.74 0.19 1.06
C VAL A 256 -2.58 0.68 1.94
N GLU A 257 -2.10 1.90 1.69
CA GLU A 257 -1.05 2.52 2.52
C GLU A 257 -1.61 2.85 3.92
N LEU A 258 -2.89 3.23 4.02
CA LEU A 258 -3.56 3.44 5.31
C LEU A 258 -3.68 2.12 6.09
N ALA A 259 -4.08 1.04 5.43
CA ALA A 259 -4.14 -0.29 6.04
C ALA A 259 -2.76 -0.81 6.46
N ALA A 260 -1.67 -0.44 5.76
CA ALA A 260 -0.30 -0.78 6.14
C ALA A 260 0.15 -0.13 7.47
N LEU A 261 -0.51 0.95 7.88
CA LEU A 261 -0.29 1.55 9.19
C LEU A 261 -0.87 0.71 10.33
N ILE A 262 -1.80 -0.22 10.12
CA ILE A 262 -2.42 -1.07 11.15
C ILE A 262 -1.41 -2.10 11.67
N GLU A 263 -1.39 -2.34 12.98
CA GLU A 263 -0.45 -3.26 13.63
C GLU A 263 -1.12 -4.47 14.26
N GLU A 264 -2.40 -4.38 14.63
CA GLU A 264 -3.16 -5.48 15.22
C GLU A 264 -3.13 -6.71 14.31
N PRO A 265 -2.46 -7.82 14.72
CA PRO A 265 -2.23 -8.98 13.86
C PRO A 265 -3.54 -9.59 13.32
N THR A 266 -4.56 -9.64 14.17
CA THR A 266 -5.87 -10.20 13.81
C THR A 266 -6.51 -9.41 12.67
N VAL A 267 -6.36 -8.09 12.65
CA VAL A 267 -6.89 -7.23 11.59
C VAL A 267 -6.02 -7.31 10.35
N ARG A 268 -4.69 -7.28 10.50
CA ARG A 268 -3.74 -7.35 9.38
C ARG A 268 -3.95 -8.59 8.52
N TRP A 269 -4.33 -9.73 9.11
CA TRP A 269 -4.61 -10.98 8.40
C TRP A 269 -5.64 -10.82 7.26
N GLY A 270 -6.75 -10.12 7.52
CA GLY A 270 -7.81 -9.93 6.52
C GLY A 270 -7.86 -8.53 5.90
N PHE A 271 -7.14 -7.57 6.50
CA PHE A 271 -7.23 -6.15 6.20
C PHE A 271 -5.86 -5.47 6.40
N GLY A 272 -4.84 -5.96 5.70
CA GLY A 272 -3.47 -5.45 5.74
C GLY A 272 -2.95 -5.04 4.36
N GLY A 273 -2.12 -3.99 4.32
CA GLY A 273 -1.33 -3.67 3.14
C GLY A 273 -0.23 -4.72 2.97
N GLY A 274 -0.24 -5.47 1.86
CA GLY A 274 0.82 -6.41 1.54
C GLY A 274 2.15 -5.68 1.41
N ASP A 275 3.08 -5.94 2.33
CA ASP A 275 4.42 -5.35 2.33
C ASP A 275 5.47 -6.24 1.65
N ASP A 276 5.08 -7.46 1.28
CA ASP A 276 5.96 -8.46 0.71
C ASP A 276 6.12 -8.21 -0.81
N PRO A 277 7.33 -7.85 -1.28
CA PRO A 277 7.58 -7.53 -2.68
C PRO A 277 7.52 -8.76 -3.61
N ASP A 278 7.47 -9.97 -3.07
CA ASP A 278 7.45 -11.21 -3.85
C ASP A 278 6.05 -11.64 -4.24
N VAL A 279 5.02 -11.16 -3.55
CA VAL A 279 3.64 -11.47 -3.91
C VAL A 279 3.06 -10.37 -4.79
N ARG A 280 2.40 -10.79 -5.88
CA ARG A 280 1.81 -9.88 -6.87
C ARG A 280 0.35 -10.24 -7.09
N ALA A 281 -0.53 -9.26 -6.88
CA ALA A 281 -1.93 -9.40 -7.21
C ALA A 281 -2.20 -9.08 -8.68
N GLY A 282 -3.00 -9.92 -9.34
CA GLY A 282 -3.24 -9.89 -10.78
C GLY A 282 -4.68 -10.24 -11.14
N HIS A 283 -4.95 -10.33 -12.44
CA HIS A 283 -6.16 -10.98 -12.94
C HIS A 283 -5.87 -12.46 -13.17
N PRO A 284 -6.87 -13.35 -13.05
CA PRO A 284 -6.71 -14.73 -13.46
C PRO A 284 -6.31 -14.81 -14.93
N GLU A 285 -5.34 -15.68 -15.21
CA GLU A 285 -4.90 -16.05 -16.55
C GLU A 285 -5.34 -17.48 -16.86
N ALA A 286 -5.39 -17.86 -18.13
CA ALA A 286 -5.79 -19.21 -18.53
C ALA A 286 -4.93 -20.32 -17.87
N ALA A 287 -3.65 -20.01 -17.59
CA ALA A 287 -2.73 -20.91 -16.91
C ALA A 287 -3.09 -21.17 -15.43
N ASP A 288 -3.84 -20.27 -14.79
CA ASP A 288 -4.23 -20.42 -13.38
C ASP A 288 -5.41 -21.38 -13.20
N LEU A 289 -6.29 -21.48 -14.20
CA LEU A 289 -7.58 -22.19 -14.09
C LEU A 289 -7.44 -23.62 -13.56
N PRO A 290 -6.49 -24.45 -14.01
CA PRO A 290 -6.35 -25.81 -13.47
C PRO A 290 -6.00 -25.84 -11.98
N GLY A 291 -5.23 -24.85 -11.49
CA GLY A 291 -4.89 -24.72 -10.07
C GLY A 291 -6.10 -24.32 -9.23
N ILE A 292 -6.87 -23.35 -9.74
CA ILE A 292 -8.11 -22.90 -9.12
C ILE A 292 -9.14 -24.03 -9.07
N GLU A 293 -9.35 -24.73 -10.19
CA GLU A 293 -10.27 -25.87 -10.31
C GLU A 293 -10.00 -26.93 -9.26
N ARG A 294 -8.74 -27.39 -9.15
CA ARG A 294 -8.36 -28.40 -8.16
C ARG A 294 -8.68 -27.95 -6.74
N ALA A 295 -8.33 -26.71 -6.39
CA ALA A 295 -8.56 -26.19 -5.04
C ALA A 295 -10.04 -26.04 -4.71
N VAL A 296 -10.83 -25.55 -5.66
CA VAL A 296 -12.27 -25.39 -5.51
C VAL A 296 -12.96 -26.74 -5.38
N ILE A 297 -12.64 -27.70 -6.25
CA ILE A 297 -13.24 -29.04 -6.19
C ILE A 297 -12.88 -29.72 -4.87
N ALA A 298 -11.63 -29.61 -4.41
CA ALA A 298 -11.20 -30.18 -3.15
C ALA A 298 -11.92 -29.56 -1.94
N ARG A 299 -12.17 -28.25 -1.97
CA ARG A 299 -12.81 -27.51 -0.88
C ARG A 299 -14.33 -27.64 -0.89
N HIS A 300 -14.97 -27.53 -2.05
CA HIS A 300 -16.41 -27.30 -2.20
C HIS A 300 -17.13 -28.28 -3.14
N GLY A 301 -16.41 -29.11 -3.91
CA GLY A 301 -16.97 -30.06 -4.86
C GLY A 301 -17.14 -29.53 -6.30
N SER A 302 -17.54 -30.41 -7.23
CA SER A 302 -17.65 -30.13 -8.67
C SER A 302 -18.72 -29.08 -9.01
N ASP A 303 -19.87 -29.13 -8.35
CA ASP A 303 -21.00 -28.25 -8.66
C ASP A 303 -20.66 -26.79 -8.32
N TRP A 304 -19.79 -26.58 -7.31
CA TRP A 304 -19.28 -25.27 -6.96
C TRP A 304 -18.32 -24.71 -8.00
N TRP A 305 -17.51 -25.59 -8.60
CA TRP A 305 -16.57 -25.21 -9.65
C TRP A 305 -17.29 -24.72 -10.90
N ASP A 306 -18.44 -25.29 -11.28
CA ASP A 306 -19.18 -24.78 -12.44
C ASP A 306 -19.58 -23.31 -12.29
N TRP A 307 -20.00 -22.91 -11.09
CA TRP A 307 -20.25 -21.50 -10.77
C TRP A 307 -18.96 -20.68 -10.73
N THR A 308 -17.90 -21.17 -10.06
CA THR A 308 -16.60 -20.46 -10.04
C THR A 308 -16.08 -20.23 -11.46
N ARG A 309 -16.14 -21.26 -12.32
CA ARG A 309 -15.71 -21.22 -13.71
C ARG A 309 -16.49 -20.16 -14.47
N ARG A 310 -17.82 -20.11 -14.30
CA ARG A 310 -18.67 -19.09 -14.93
C ARG A 310 -18.24 -17.67 -14.55
N TRP A 311 -17.95 -17.42 -13.28
CA TRP A 311 -17.37 -16.15 -12.83
C TRP A 311 -16.03 -15.85 -13.50
N LEU A 312 -15.12 -16.82 -13.56
CA LEU A 312 -13.80 -16.64 -14.16
C LEU A 312 -13.86 -16.44 -15.69
N THR A 313 -14.83 -17.01 -16.39
CA THR A 313 -14.96 -16.88 -17.85
C THR A 313 -15.80 -15.68 -18.27
N GLU A 314 -16.94 -15.45 -17.64
CA GLU A 314 -17.86 -14.38 -18.03
C GLU A 314 -17.60 -13.06 -17.32
N ARG A 315 -16.97 -13.08 -16.13
CA ARG A 315 -16.71 -11.92 -15.27
C ARG A 315 -15.31 -11.93 -14.64
N PRO A 316 -14.22 -12.11 -15.41
CA PRO A 316 -12.86 -12.18 -14.88
C PRO A 316 -12.44 -10.92 -14.09
N GLU A 317 -13.07 -9.77 -14.33
CA GLU A 317 -12.85 -8.53 -13.59
C GLU A 317 -13.28 -8.59 -12.11
N SER A 318 -14.14 -9.55 -11.75
CA SER A 318 -14.57 -9.79 -10.35
C SER A 318 -13.60 -10.70 -9.61
N ALA A 319 -12.60 -11.25 -10.29
CA ALA A 319 -11.64 -12.17 -9.71
C ALA A 319 -10.26 -11.52 -9.53
N VAL A 320 -9.60 -11.89 -8.45
CA VAL A 320 -8.22 -11.51 -8.16
C VAL A 320 -7.43 -12.75 -7.85
N VAL A 321 -6.21 -12.82 -8.35
CA VAL A 321 -5.23 -13.86 -8.00
C VAL A 321 -4.03 -13.21 -7.34
N VAL A 322 -3.35 -13.95 -6.47
CA VAL A 322 -2.02 -13.59 -5.95
C VAL A 322 -1.04 -14.65 -6.43
N ARG A 323 0.09 -14.20 -6.99
CA ARG A 323 1.20 -15.06 -7.42
C ARG A 323 2.46 -14.72 -6.64
N GLY A 324 3.29 -15.72 -6.35
CA GLY A 324 4.61 -15.53 -5.77
C GLY A 324 5.62 -14.97 -6.78
N GLY A 325 6.85 -14.73 -6.33
CA GLY A 325 7.92 -14.15 -7.16
C GLY A 325 8.37 -15.08 -8.29
N ASP A 326 8.10 -16.37 -8.13
CA ASP A 326 8.25 -17.44 -9.11
C ASP A 326 7.13 -17.48 -10.17
N GLY A 327 6.10 -16.65 -10.02
CA GLY A 327 4.91 -16.64 -10.88
C GLY A 327 3.92 -17.76 -10.57
N VAL A 328 4.12 -18.55 -9.51
CA VAL A 328 3.18 -19.62 -9.12
C VAL A 328 1.99 -19.01 -8.41
N LEU A 329 0.79 -19.50 -8.74
CA LEU A 329 -0.46 -19.09 -8.12
C LEU A 329 -0.51 -19.52 -6.64
N ARG A 330 -0.75 -18.56 -5.74
CA ARG A 330 -0.75 -18.76 -4.28
C ARG A 330 -2.11 -18.50 -3.63
N ALA A 331 -2.94 -17.64 -4.21
CA ALA A 331 -4.30 -17.41 -3.73
C ALA A 331 -5.21 -16.88 -4.83
N PHE A 332 -6.52 -17.02 -4.66
CA PHE A 332 -7.50 -16.32 -5.49
C PHE A 332 -8.78 -15.97 -4.72
N CYS A 333 -9.50 -14.97 -5.17
CA CYS A 333 -10.82 -14.63 -4.67
C CYS A 333 -11.75 -14.19 -5.80
N ILE A 334 -13.05 -14.24 -5.52
CA ILE A 334 -14.11 -13.63 -6.32
C ILE A 334 -14.90 -12.70 -5.42
N ALA A 335 -15.03 -11.46 -5.86
CA ALA A 335 -15.56 -10.34 -5.10
C ALA A 335 -16.29 -9.39 -6.05
N THR A 336 -17.51 -8.97 -5.70
CA THR A 336 -18.31 -8.07 -6.55
C THR A 336 -19.12 -7.07 -5.72
N SER A 337 -19.62 -6.03 -6.37
CA SER A 337 -20.58 -5.08 -5.79
C SER A 337 -21.89 -5.14 -6.55
N LEU A 338 -22.97 -4.61 -5.98
CA LEU A 338 -24.25 -4.49 -6.69
C LEU A 338 -24.12 -3.73 -8.03
N ARG A 339 -23.14 -2.83 -8.16
CA ARG A 339 -22.86 -2.07 -9.39
C ARG A 339 -22.23 -2.91 -10.49
N ARG A 340 -21.55 -4.00 -10.14
CA ARG A 340 -20.81 -4.87 -11.07
C ARG A 340 -21.38 -6.30 -11.15
N LEU A 341 -22.50 -6.54 -10.47
CA LEU A 341 -23.13 -7.84 -10.45
C LEU A 341 -23.67 -8.18 -11.85
N PRO A 342 -23.34 -9.35 -12.43
CA PRO A 342 -24.00 -9.84 -13.64
C PRO A 342 -25.47 -10.19 -13.37
N ASP A 343 -26.32 -10.16 -14.40
CA ASP A 343 -27.75 -10.48 -14.25
C ASP A 343 -27.98 -11.86 -13.62
N TRP A 344 -27.20 -12.85 -14.05
CA TRP A 344 -27.22 -14.22 -13.53
C TRP A 344 -26.60 -14.34 -12.12
N GLY A 345 -25.92 -13.32 -11.61
CA GLY A 345 -25.30 -13.35 -10.28
C GLY A 345 -26.31 -13.53 -9.15
N ARG A 346 -27.59 -13.20 -9.40
CA ARG A 346 -28.72 -13.48 -8.48
C ARG A 346 -29.07 -14.97 -8.39
N GLU A 347 -28.72 -15.73 -9.41
CA GLU A 347 -28.94 -17.18 -9.48
C GLU A 347 -27.81 -17.96 -8.80
N ASP A 348 -26.69 -17.29 -8.45
CA ASP A 348 -25.57 -17.95 -7.76
C ASP A 348 -26.04 -18.47 -6.40
N PRO A 349 -25.84 -19.77 -6.11
CA PRO A 349 -26.41 -20.43 -4.95
C PRO A 349 -25.85 -19.92 -3.62
N LEU A 350 -24.68 -19.28 -3.62
CA LEU A 350 -24.11 -18.66 -2.43
C LEU A 350 -24.61 -17.23 -2.28
N ILE A 351 -24.33 -16.41 -3.29
CA ILE A 351 -24.44 -14.96 -3.11
C ILE A 351 -25.82 -14.40 -3.48
N GLY A 352 -26.70 -15.17 -4.14
CA GLY A 352 -28.00 -14.68 -4.61
C GLY A 352 -28.84 -14.07 -3.48
N ARG A 353 -28.97 -14.77 -2.35
CA ARG A 353 -29.68 -14.27 -1.15
C ARG A 353 -28.99 -13.06 -0.52
N TRP A 354 -27.66 -13.00 -0.61
CA TRP A 354 -26.88 -11.90 -0.04
C TRP A 354 -27.05 -10.64 -0.87
N VAL A 355 -27.11 -10.78 -2.20
CA VAL A 355 -27.45 -9.71 -3.14
C VAL A 355 -28.82 -9.14 -2.82
N GLU A 356 -29.85 -9.98 -2.70
CA GLU A 356 -31.22 -9.54 -2.38
C GLU A 356 -31.26 -8.73 -1.07
N HIS A 357 -30.56 -9.21 -0.03
CA HIS A 357 -30.46 -8.50 1.23
C HIS A 357 -29.66 -7.18 1.11
N ALA A 358 -28.59 -7.17 0.31
CA ALA A 358 -27.76 -6.00 0.08
C ALA A 358 -28.47 -4.92 -0.73
N GLU A 359 -29.37 -5.27 -1.66
CA GLU A 359 -30.18 -4.30 -2.42
C GLU A 359 -31.07 -3.46 -1.48
N VAL A 360 -31.54 -4.05 -0.38
CA VAL A 360 -32.31 -3.33 0.66
C VAL A 360 -31.39 -2.55 1.60
N THR A 361 -30.27 -3.14 2.01
CA THR A 361 -29.37 -2.57 3.05
C THR A 361 -28.48 -1.45 2.51
N ALA A 362 -28.03 -1.57 1.26
CA ALA A 362 -27.01 -0.74 0.64
C ALA A 362 -27.43 -0.34 -0.79
N PRO A 363 -28.59 0.33 -0.98
CA PRO A 363 -29.17 0.60 -2.29
C PRO A 363 -28.28 1.48 -3.20
N LEU A 364 -27.32 2.20 -2.61
CA LEU A 364 -26.35 3.02 -3.33
C LEU A 364 -25.15 2.23 -3.88
N GLY A 365 -25.15 0.91 -3.73
CA GLY A 365 -24.06 0.03 -4.17
C GLY A 365 -22.81 0.14 -3.30
N GLU A 366 -23.00 0.38 -2.00
CA GLU A 366 -21.96 0.48 -0.96
C GLU A 366 -21.62 -0.88 -0.34
N ALA A 367 -22.24 -1.95 -0.83
CA ALA A 367 -21.98 -3.31 -0.43
C ALA A 367 -21.01 -4.00 -1.37
N VAL A 368 -20.12 -4.79 -0.76
CA VAL A 368 -19.26 -5.71 -1.46
C VAL A 368 -19.49 -7.12 -0.94
N ILE A 369 -19.53 -8.06 -1.87
CA ILE A 369 -19.98 -9.42 -1.65
C ILE A 369 -18.84 -10.33 -2.10
N TRP A 370 -18.19 -10.98 -1.12
CA TRP A 370 -17.17 -11.98 -1.35
C TRP A 370 -17.88 -13.28 -1.67
N ARG A 371 -17.71 -13.77 -2.89
CA ARG A 371 -18.21 -15.09 -3.26
C ARG A 371 -17.23 -16.17 -2.81
N GLU A 372 -15.93 -15.91 -2.93
CA GLU A 372 -14.89 -16.89 -2.58
C GLU A 372 -13.60 -16.18 -2.24
N ALA A 373 -12.83 -16.73 -1.30
CA ALA A 373 -11.46 -16.32 -1.03
C ALA A 373 -10.67 -17.54 -0.55
N LEU A 374 -9.72 -18.02 -1.35
CA LEU A 374 -8.96 -19.24 -1.07
C LEU A 374 -7.45 -18.96 -1.17
N THR A 375 -6.72 -19.42 -0.16
CA THR A 375 -5.27 -19.60 -0.25
C THR A 375 -5.01 -21.01 -0.77
N LEU A 376 -4.10 -21.14 -1.73
CA LEU A 376 -3.79 -22.39 -2.42
C LEU A 376 -2.59 -23.09 -1.77
N GLU A 377 -2.33 -24.32 -2.21
CA GLU A 377 -1.19 -25.10 -1.74
C GLU A 377 0.14 -24.35 -1.94
N GLY A 378 0.92 -24.24 -0.87
CA GLY A 378 2.17 -23.49 -0.84
C GLY A 378 2.02 -21.97 -0.72
N GLY A 379 0.79 -21.43 -0.60
CA GLY A 379 0.58 -20.03 -0.22
C GLY A 379 0.65 -19.85 1.29
N ASP A 380 1.09 -18.67 1.74
CA ASP A 380 1.00 -18.26 3.13
C ASP A 380 -0.37 -17.61 3.39
N GLU A 381 -1.14 -18.19 4.31
CA GLU A 381 -2.50 -17.71 4.56
C GLU A 381 -2.54 -16.28 5.10
N GLU A 382 -1.49 -15.81 5.77
CA GLU A 382 -1.44 -14.46 6.34
C GLU A 382 -1.02 -13.43 5.28
N ARG A 383 0.00 -13.74 4.48
CA ARG A 383 0.57 -12.78 3.51
C ARG A 383 -0.33 -12.59 2.30
N GLU A 384 -0.78 -13.69 1.69
CA GLU A 384 -1.54 -13.63 0.46
C GLU A 384 -2.97 -13.13 0.70
N ARG A 385 -3.59 -13.48 1.83
CA ARG A 385 -4.97 -13.10 2.15
C ARG A 385 -5.16 -11.59 2.26
N ALA A 386 -4.25 -10.91 2.96
CA ALA A 386 -4.30 -9.47 3.17
C ALA A 386 -4.23 -8.71 1.83
N LEU A 387 -3.24 -9.05 0.99
CA LEU A 387 -3.07 -8.46 -0.34
C LEU A 387 -4.26 -8.76 -1.26
N LEU A 388 -4.76 -10.00 -1.22
CA LEU A 388 -5.91 -10.45 -1.99
C LEU A 388 -7.15 -9.62 -1.64
N ASN A 389 -7.48 -9.49 -0.34
CA ASN A 389 -8.65 -8.75 0.13
C ASN A 389 -8.55 -7.24 -0.17
N ALA A 390 -7.38 -6.64 0.02
CA ALA A 390 -7.14 -5.24 -0.31
C ALA A 390 -7.35 -4.99 -1.81
N THR A 391 -6.79 -5.85 -2.67
CA THR A 391 -6.94 -5.74 -4.12
C THR A 391 -8.38 -6.00 -4.58
N ALA A 392 -9.05 -7.00 -4.00
CA ALA A 392 -10.45 -7.32 -4.27
C ALA A 392 -11.37 -6.14 -3.92
N THR A 393 -11.13 -5.50 -2.78
CA THR A 393 -11.87 -4.30 -2.36
C THR A 393 -11.74 -3.18 -3.40
N LEU A 394 -10.51 -2.86 -3.81
CA LEU A 394 -10.26 -1.81 -4.82
C LEU A 394 -10.89 -2.13 -6.18
N ARG A 395 -10.96 -3.41 -6.56
CA ARG A 395 -11.49 -3.86 -7.86
C ARG A 395 -12.99 -4.14 -7.86
N SER A 396 -13.62 -4.21 -6.70
CA SER A 396 -15.04 -4.54 -6.58
C SER A 396 -16.01 -3.55 -7.25
N GLY A 397 -15.53 -2.33 -7.52
CA GLY A 397 -16.34 -1.24 -8.07
C GLY A 397 -17.03 -0.36 -7.02
N ALA A 398 -16.93 -0.69 -5.72
CA ALA A 398 -17.33 0.19 -4.64
C ALA A 398 -16.20 1.18 -4.33
N VAL A 399 -16.50 2.49 -4.31
CA VAL A 399 -15.49 3.54 -4.06
C VAL A 399 -15.02 3.56 -2.60
N ASN A 400 -15.98 3.50 -1.68
CA ASN A 400 -15.73 3.40 -0.24
C ASN A 400 -16.83 2.51 0.36
N PRO A 401 -16.68 1.19 0.29
CA PRO A 401 -17.73 0.29 0.74
C PRO A 401 -17.97 0.42 2.25
N ARG A 402 -19.25 0.42 2.61
CA ARG A 402 -19.69 0.38 4.00
C ARG A 402 -19.93 -1.04 4.47
N TRP A 403 -20.44 -1.89 3.57
CA TRP A 403 -20.87 -3.23 3.93
C TRP A 403 -20.02 -4.27 3.23
N PHE A 404 -19.46 -5.21 3.98
CA PHE A 404 -18.93 -6.45 3.42
C PHE A 404 -19.84 -7.61 3.78
N TYR A 405 -20.12 -8.46 2.80
CA TYR A 405 -20.73 -9.78 2.98
C TYR A 405 -19.68 -10.80 2.59
N GLY A 406 -19.46 -11.82 3.41
CA GLY A 406 -18.54 -12.88 3.05
C GLY A 406 -18.91 -14.22 3.67
N PRO A 407 -18.48 -15.33 3.04
CA PRO A 407 -18.60 -16.64 3.61
C PRO A 407 -17.67 -16.75 4.82
N LEU A 408 -18.14 -17.45 5.84
CA LEU A 408 -17.31 -17.89 6.95
C LEU A 408 -17.44 -19.40 7.12
N ASP A 409 -16.30 -20.08 7.22
CA ASP A 409 -16.24 -21.46 7.68
C ASP A 409 -16.11 -21.46 9.22
N PRO A 410 -17.15 -21.87 9.98
CA PRO A 410 -17.11 -21.83 11.44
C PRO A 410 -16.07 -22.78 12.06
N THR A 411 -15.49 -23.69 11.25
CA THR A 411 -14.39 -24.56 11.68
C THR A 411 -13.01 -23.91 11.55
N ASN A 412 -12.89 -22.78 10.83
CA ASN A 412 -11.64 -22.04 10.70
C ASN A 412 -11.52 -20.98 11.81
N GLU A 413 -10.73 -21.29 12.86
CA GLU A 413 -10.55 -20.40 14.02
C GLU A 413 -10.00 -19.01 13.66
N ARG A 414 -9.20 -18.89 12.59
CA ARG A 414 -8.65 -17.61 12.14
C ARG A 414 -9.72 -16.74 11.48
N GLU A 415 -10.54 -17.31 10.61
CA GLU A 415 -11.69 -16.61 10.01
C GLU A 415 -12.68 -16.13 11.08
N VAL A 416 -12.96 -16.98 12.07
CA VAL A 416 -13.82 -16.63 13.22
C VAL A 416 -13.20 -15.48 14.03
N SER A 417 -11.89 -15.54 14.30
CA SER A 417 -11.19 -14.49 15.07
C SER A 417 -11.19 -13.16 14.33
N PHE A 418 -10.89 -13.16 13.02
CA PHE A 418 -10.97 -11.98 12.17
C PHE A 418 -12.39 -11.41 12.12
N SER A 419 -13.38 -12.26 11.87
CA SER A 419 -14.79 -11.86 11.82
C SER A 419 -15.23 -11.18 13.12
N ARG A 420 -14.84 -11.71 14.27
CA ARG A 420 -15.15 -11.10 15.58
C ARG A 420 -14.40 -9.78 15.79
N ALA A 421 -13.11 -9.73 15.46
CA ALA A 421 -12.30 -8.52 15.58
C ALA A 421 -12.84 -7.36 14.72
N MET A 422 -13.41 -7.69 13.56
CA MET A 422 -14.05 -6.73 12.66
C MET A 422 -15.49 -6.39 13.04
N GLY A 423 -16.05 -7.00 14.09
CA GLY A 423 -17.42 -6.75 14.55
C GLY A 423 -18.49 -7.27 13.58
N ALA A 424 -18.21 -8.36 12.85
CA ALA A 424 -19.17 -8.91 11.90
C ALA A 424 -20.40 -9.49 12.63
N GLU A 425 -21.56 -9.31 11.99
CA GLU A 425 -22.82 -9.91 12.36
C GLU A 425 -23.06 -11.17 11.53
N HIS A 426 -23.36 -12.28 12.18
CA HIS A 426 -23.80 -13.51 11.51
C HIS A 426 -25.29 -13.40 11.15
N LEU A 427 -25.60 -13.44 9.86
CA LEU A 427 -26.95 -13.38 9.33
C LEU A 427 -27.47 -14.80 9.03
N ALA A 428 -27.90 -15.50 10.07
CA ALA A 428 -28.29 -16.92 9.98
C ALA A 428 -29.38 -17.23 8.93
N SER A 429 -30.26 -16.27 8.61
CA SER A 429 -31.28 -16.42 7.56
C SER A 429 -30.69 -16.46 6.14
N LEU A 430 -29.44 -16.02 5.98
CA LEU A 430 -28.70 -15.96 4.72
C LEU A 430 -27.67 -17.08 4.58
N ASP A 431 -27.56 -17.97 5.57
CA ASP A 431 -26.70 -19.14 5.47
C ASP A 431 -27.14 -20.06 4.34
N VAL A 432 -26.17 -20.75 3.73
CA VAL A 432 -26.42 -21.69 2.64
C VAL A 432 -25.87 -23.07 2.97
N GLU A 433 -26.60 -24.08 2.53
CA GLU A 433 -26.19 -25.49 2.58
C GLU A 433 -25.75 -25.90 1.19
N VAL A 434 -24.46 -26.13 0.99
CA VAL A 434 -23.90 -26.50 -0.32
C VAL A 434 -22.89 -27.62 -0.16
N GLY A 435 -23.05 -28.70 -0.94
CA GLY A 435 -22.18 -29.87 -0.86
C GLY A 435 -22.19 -30.57 0.51
N GLY A 436 -23.29 -30.48 1.25
CA GLY A 436 -23.42 -31.02 2.62
C GLY A 436 -22.65 -30.23 3.68
N ARG A 437 -22.24 -29.00 3.37
CA ARG A 437 -21.62 -28.07 4.31
C ARG A 437 -22.47 -26.82 4.45
N ARG A 438 -22.58 -26.33 5.68
CA ARG A 438 -23.14 -25.02 5.99
C ARG A 438 -22.06 -23.96 5.81
N ILE A 439 -22.36 -22.95 5.01
CA ILE A 439 -21.55 -21.73 4.85
C ILE A 439 -22.32 -20.59 5.52
N GLU A 440 -21.69 -19.97 6.52
CA GLU A 440 -22.30 -18.88 7.27
C GLU A 440 -22.15 -17.55 6.52
N CYS A 441 -23.20 -16.72 6.52
CA CYS A 441 -23.14 -15.37 5.97
C CYS A 441 -22.74 -14.37 7.07
N HIS A 442 -21.54 -13.81 6.95
CA HIS A 442 -21.08 -12.77 7.87
C HIS A 442 -21.09 -11.41 7.19
N ARG A 443 -21.71 -10.44 7.85
CA ARG A 443 -21.80 -9.05 7.39
C ARG A 443 -21.01 -8.13 8.30
N ILE A 444 -20.14 -7.32 7.74
CA ILE A 444 -19.44 -6.24 8.46
C ILE A 444 -20.06 -4.90 8.08
N ASP A 445 -20.45 -4.09 9.07
CA ASP A 445 -20.74 -2.66 8.92
C ASP A 445 -19.50 -1.85 9.29
N HIS A 446 -18.85 -1.24 8.30
CA HIS A 446 -17.73 -0.33 8.55
C HIS A 446 -18.19 1.06 9.04
N GLY A 447 -19.49 1.29 9.16
CA GLY A 447 -20.08 2.55 9.57
C GLY A 447 -20.12 3.60 8.46
N PRO A 448 -20.58 4.82 8.77
CA PRO A 448 -20.76 5.90 7.79
C PRO A 448 -19.48 6.32 7.05
N GLY A 449 -18.31 6.17 7.69
CA GLY A 449 -17.01 6.44 7.06
C GLY A 449 -16.56 5.35 6.08
N GLY A 450 -17.29 4.24 5.98
CA GLY A 450 -16.93 3.09 5.17
C GLY A 450 -15.59 2.48 5.56
N VAL A 451 -15.07 1.61 4.70
CA VAL A 451 -13.82 0.88 4.93
C VAL A 451 -12.61 1.81 5.11
N ILE A 452 -12.61 2.97 4.43
CA ILE A 452 -11.55 4.00 4.55
C ILE A 452 -11.60 4.69 5.92
N GLY A 453 -12.81 4.95 6.45
CA GLY A 453 -12.99 5.48 7.80
C GLY A 453 -12.54 4.48 8.85
N LEU A 454 -13.00 3.23 8.73
CA LEU A 454 -12.62 2.15 9.65
C LEU A 454 -11.11 1.96 9.75
N ALA A 455 -10.39 1.98 8.62
CA ALA A 455 -8.93 1.81 8.61
C ALA A 455 -8.22 2.87 9.49
N ARG A 456 -8.65 4.13 9.41
CA ARG A 456 -8.14 5.21 10.28
C ARG A 456 -8.54 4.99 11.73
N ASP A 457 -9.77 4.60 11.98
CA ASP A 457 -10.29 4.39 13.35
C ASP A 457 -9.58 3.25 14.07
N ILE A 458 -9.16 2.21 13.34
CA ILE A 458 -8.32 1.13 13.87
C ILE A 458 -6.94 1.68 14.27
N VAL A 459 -6.29 2.46 13.40
CA VAL A 459 -5.01 3.12 13.74
C VAL A 459 -5.18 4.00 14.96
N TYR A 460 -6.24 4.79 15.05
CA TYR A 460 -6.52 5.63 16.21
C TYR A 460 -6.70 4.81 17.49
N ARG A 461 -7.43 3.70 17.43
CA ARG A 461 -7.63 2.80 18.57
C ARG A 461 -6.31 2.21 19.06
N GLU A 462 -5.45 1.76 18.16
CA GLU A 462 -4.11 1.26 18.50
C GLU A 462 -3.23 2.35 19.11
N LEU A 463 -3.40 3.59 18.66
CA LEU A 463 -2.76 4.75 19.26
C LEU A 463 -3.45 5.20 20.55
N GLY A 464 -4.51 4.56 21.04
CA GLY A 464 -5.26 5.01 22.22
C GLY A 464 -5.95 6.38 22.04
N ILE A 465 -6.10 6.82 20.79
CA ILE A 465 -6.81 8.04 20.40
C ILE A 465 -8.28 7.67 20.26
N ALA A 466 -9.15 8.35 20.99
CA ALA A 466 -10.58 8.15 20.82
C ALA A 466 -10.98 8.54 19.37
N PRO A 467 -11.70 7.69 18.63
CA PRO A 467 -12.21 8.05 17.31
C PRO A 467 -13.05 9.32 17.42
N ARG A 468 -12.90 10.22 16.45
CA ARG A 468 -13.53 11.52 16.53
C ARG A 468 -15.03 11.33 16.35
N ARG A 469 -15.81 11.83 17.30
CA ARG A 469 -17.26 11.77 17.17
C ARG A 469 -17.69 12.72 16.08
N ALA A 470 -18.58 12.23 15.21
CA ALA A 470 -19.29 13.06 14.24
C ALA A 470 -19.86 14.31 14.94
N PRO A 471 -19.48 15.53 14.51
CA PRO A 471 -19.95 16.74 15.14
C PRO A 471 -21.42 16.96 14.83
N THR A 472 -22.19 17.36 15.83
CA THR A 472 -23.57 17.86 15.64
C THR A 472 -23.56 19.22 14.93
N PRO A 473 -24.65 19.61 14.25
CA PRO A 473 -24.79 20.96 13.68
C PRO A 473 -24.53 22.08 14.69
N GLU A 474 -24.92 21.89 15.95
CA GLU A 474 -24.67 22.83 17.05
C GLU A 474 -23.18 22.96 17.36
N GLN A 475 -22.43 21.85 17.36
CA GLN A 475 -20.99 21.86 17.57
C GLN A 475 -20.24 22.51 16.40
N VAL A 476 -20.65 22.24 15.16
CA VAL A 476 -20.11 22.93 13.97
C VAL A 476 -20.36 24.43 14.06
N ARG A 477 -21.59 24.85 14.39
CA ARG A 477 -21.96 26.25 14.58
C ARG A 477 -21.11 26.92 15.67
N SER A 478 -20.90 26.22 16.78
CA SER A 478 -20.12 26.73 17.91
C SER A 478 -18.65 26.90 17.54
N ALA A 479 -18.06 25.96 16.78
CA ALA A 479 -16.70 26.06 16.30
C ALA A 479 -16.50 27.18 15.27
N LEU A 480 -17.45 27.36 14.33
CA LEU A 480 -17.45 28.48 13.38
C LEU A 480 -17.48 29.84 14.11
N GLN A 481 -18.28 29.95 15.17
CA GLN A 481 -18.34 31.15 16.00
C GLN A 481 -17.06 31.37 16.82
N ALA A 482 -16.47 30.30 17.36
CA ALA A 482 -15.20 30.36 18.08
C ALA A 482 -14.06 30.81 17.17
N LEU A 483 -13.97 30.28 15.94
CA LEU A 483 -13.00 30.73 14.94
C LEU A 483 -13.12 32.24 14.66
N ARG A 484 -14.34 32.73 14.45
CA ARG A 484 -14.56 34.15 14.15
C ARG A 484 -14.28 35.08 15.33
N ARG A 485 -14.60 34.67 16.56
CA ARG A 485 -14.51 35.52 17.75
C ARG A 485 -13.23 35.30 18.57
N GLY A 486 -12.33 34.42 18.12
CA GLY A 486 -11.16 34.00 18.89
C GLY A 486 -11.52 33.22 20.16
N GLY A 487 -12.63 32.48 20.14
CA GLY A 487 -13.08 31.63 21.24
C GLY A 487 -12.26 30.36 21.42
N ASP A 488 -12.46 29.68 22.54
CA ASP A 488 -11.81 28.41 22.85
C ASP A 488 -12.36 27.27 21.98
N LEU A 489 -11.44 26.45 21.45
CA LEU A 489 -11.74 25.26 20.64
C LEU A 489 -11.33 23.97 21.34
N SER A 490 -10.78 24.01 22.55
CA SER A 490 -10.26 22.84 23.26
C SER A 490 -11.27 21.69 23.40
N ALA A 491 -12.55 22.02 23.57
CA ALA A 491 -13.66 21.05 23.68
C ALA A 491 -14.36 20.74 22.34
N SER A 492 -13.89 21.29 21.23
CA SER A 492 -14.51 21.11 19.92
C SER A 492 -14.22 19.72 19.35
N PRO A 493 -15.23 18.99 18.85
CA PRO A 493 -14.99 17.74 18.10
C PRO A 493 -14.25 17.97 16.78
N LEU A 494 -14.09 19.23 16.36
CA LEU A 494 -13.35 19.58 15.15
C LEU A 494 -11.83 19.60 15.36
N THR A 495 -11.35 19.55 16.59
CA THR A 495 -9.92 19.69 16.91
C THR A 495 -9.44 18.55 17.78
N SER A 496 -8.14 18.25 17.71
CA SER A 496 -7.50 17.38 18.69
C SER A 496 -7.30 18.14 20.00
N PRO A 497 -7.67 17.56 21.17
CA PRO A 497 -7.58 18.25 22.46
C PRO A 497 -6.13 18.58 22.84
N ASP A 498 -5.17 17.77 22.38
CA ASP A 498 -3.75 17.87 22.76
C ASP A 498 -2.95 18.92 21.93
N LEU A 499 -3.57 19.53 20.93
CA LEU A 499 -2.90 20.53 20.09
C LEU A 499 -2.84 21.90 20.77
N ALA A 500 -1.80 22.68 20.44
CA ALA A 500 -1.70 24.06 20.88
C ALA A 500 -2.85 24.91 20.29
N PRO A 501 -3.32 25.99 20.95
CA PRO A 501 -4.49 26.74 20.52
C PRO A 501 -4.44 27.30 19.08
N ALA A 502 -3.25 27.67 18.60
CA ALA A 502 -3.06 28.13 17.22
C ALA A 502 -3.22 26.97 16.21
N GLU A 503 -2.77 25.77 16.57
CA GLU A 503 -2.87 24.58 15.74
C GLU A 503 -4.29 24.02 15.73
N GLN A 504 -5.00 24.07 16.87
CA GLN A 504 -6.43 23.77 16.95
C GLN A 504 -7.24 24.65 16.00
N ARG A 505 -6.97 25.97 15.96
CA ARG A 505 -7.64 26.88 15.02
C ARG A 505 -7.33 26.54 13.56
N ARG A 506 -6.07 26.28 13.23
CA ARG A 506 -5.64 25.88 11.89
C ARG A 506 -6.34 24.58 11.46
N GLU A 507 -6.41 23.59 12.35
CA GLU A 507 -7.06 22.31 12.10
C GLU A 507 -8.57 22.46 11.88
N ALA A 508 -9.28 23.18 12.78
CA ALA A 508 -10.71 23.40 12.66
C ALA A 508 -11.06 24.11 11.34
N ARG A 509 -10.30 25.14 10.98
CA ARG A 509 -10.46 25.89 9.72
C ARG A 509 -10.26 24.98 8.51
N ALA A 510 -9.15 24.22 8.47
CA ALA A 510 -8.87 23.31 7.37
C ALA A 510 -9.96 22.25 7.19
N ARG A 511 -10.47 21.68 8.30
CA ARG A 511 -11.56 20.70 8.27
C ARG A 511 -12.87 21.30 7.77
N LEU A 512 -13.23 22.50 8.23
CA LEU A 512 -14.45 23.17 7.80
C LEU A 512 -14.39 23.56 6.32
N SER A 513 -13.26 24.06 5.84
CA SER A 513 -13.06 24.38 4.42
C SER A 513 -13.14 23.12 3.55
N SER A 514 -12.44 22.05 3.92
CA SER A 514 -12.49 20.78 3.17
C SER A 514 -13.90 20.18 3.17
N ALA A 515 -14.60 20.19 4.30
CA ALA A 515 -15.98 19.71 4.37
C ALA A 515 -16.93 20.58 3.53
N ALA A 516 -16.68 21.89 3.42
CA ALA A 516 -17.47 22.79 2.59
C ALA A 516 -17.28 22.47 1.09
N GLU A 517 -16.04 22.26 0.65
CA GLU A 517 -15.71 21.90 -0.73
C GLU A 517 -16.37 20.58 -1.14
N ASP A 518 -16.39 19.58 -0.25
CA ASP A 518 -17.02 18.29 -0.50
C ASP A 518 -18.55 18.34 -0.45
N ALA A 519 -19.12 19.10 0.50
CA ALA A 519 -20.56 19.16 0.73
C ALA A 519 -21.30 20.05 -0.28
N PHE A 520 -20.66 21.15 -0.68
CA PHE A 520 -21.30 22.18 -1.49
C PHE A 520 -20.98 21.93 -2.96
N GLY A 521 -21.92 21.27 -3.66
CA GLY A 521 -21.77 21.01 -5.09
C GLY A 521 -21.51 22.27 -5.92
N GLN A 522 -20.97 22.09 -7.13
CA GLN A 522 -20.55 23.19 -8.03
C GLN A 522 -21.71 24.00 -8.65
N GLY A 523 -22.95 23.80 -8.19
CA GLY A 523 -24.12 24.55 -8.64
C GLY A 523 -24.21 25.95 -8.02
N PRO A 524 -25.10 26.82 -8.53
CA PRO A 524 -25.29 28.18 -8.00
C PRO A 524 -25.61 28.22 -6.50
N ASP A 525 -26.44 27.30 -6.02
CA ASP A 525 -26.81 27.21 -4.60
C ASP A 525 -25.62 26.76 -3.72
N GLY A 526 -24.81 25.81 -4.18
CA GLY A 526 -23.61 25.38 -3.44
C GLY A 526 -22.55 26.46 -3.36
N ARG A 527 -22.29 27.18 -4.47
CA ARG A 527 -21.42 28.37 -4.46
C ARG A 527 -21.90 29.46 -3.50
N LEU A 528 -23.22 29.68 -3.43
CA LEU A 528 -23.80 30.64 -2.49
C LEU A 528 -23.60 30.20 -1.02
N MET A 529 -23.75 28.91 -0.72
CA MET A 529 -23.51 28.35 0.61
C MET A 529 -22.04 28.47 1.03
N GLN A 530 -21.12 28.13 0.12
CA GLN A 530 -19.67 28.32 0.32
C GLN A 530 -19.36 29.76 0.67
N ALA A 531 -19.75 30.70 -0.20
CA ALA A 531 -19.47 32.11 -0.02
C ALA A 531 -20.14 32.70 1.25
N ALA A 532 -21.30 32.17 1.65
CA ALA A 532 -21.96 32.58 2.89
C ALA A 532 -21.19 32.12 4.14
N ILE A 533 -20.64 30.90 4.15
CA ILE A 533 -19.80 30.39 5.25
C ILE A 533 -18.48 31.17 5.32
N ASP A 534 -17.84 31.39 4.17
CA ASP A 534 -16.57 32.11 4.12
C ASP A 534 -16.73 33.53 4.67
N LEU A 535 -17.64 34.33 4.12
CA LEU A 535 -17.86 35.72 4.57
C LEU A 535 -18.38 35.83 6.02
N ALA A 536 -19.10 34.82 6.51
CA ALA A 536 -19.63 34.85 7.88
C ALA A 536 -18.60 34.47 8.94
N TYR A 537 -17.68 33.55 8.61
CA TYR A 537 -16.89 32.87 9.64
C TYR A 537 -15.41 32.65 9.27
N LEU A 538 -15.09 32.29 8.02
CA LEU A 538 -13.74 31.87 7.67
C LEU A 538 -12.90 33.05 7.16
N ASP A 539 -13.43 33.97 6.39
CA ASP A 539 -12.69 35.16 6.01
C ASP A 539 -12.50 36.08 7.24
N GLU A 540 -11.24 36.28 7.65
CA GLU A 540 -10.89 37.09 8.82
C GLU A 540 -11.06 38.58 8.54
N GLU A 541 -10.92 38.99 7.28
CA GLU A 541 -11.03 40.38 6.84
C GLU A 541 -12.47 40.78 6.50
N ALA A 542 -13.35 39.81 6.24
CA ALA A 542 -14.75 40.06 5.94
C ALA A 542 -15.52 40.64 7.14
N ASP A 543 -16.50 41.51 6.87
CA ASP A 543 -17.51 41.94 7.83
C ASP A 543 -18.84 41.17 7.62
N PRO A 544 -19.22 40.25 8.53
CA PRO A 544 -20.45 39.47 8.43
C PRO A 544 -21.73 40.32 8.34
N ALA A 545 -21.71 41.57 8.84
CA ALA A 545 -22.87 42.45 8.75
C ALA A 545 -23.16 42.88 7.30
N THR A 546 -22.14 42.94 6.45
CA THR A 546 -22.23 43.32 5.03
C THR A 546 -22.34 42.11 4.09
N ALA A 547 -22.09 40.89 4.59
CA ALA A 547 -22.11 39.66 3.79
C ALA A 547 -23.40 39.44 2.96
N PRO A 548 -24.63 39.72 3.46
CA PRO A 548 -25.83 39.60 2.62
C PRO A 548 -25.82 40.55 1.42
N GLN A 549 -25.29 41.77 1.60
CA GLN A 549 -25.19 42.77 0.53
C GLN A 549 -24.11 42.38 -0.47
N ALA A 550 -22.95 41.91 -0.01
CA ALA A 550 -21.87 41.41 -0.86
C ALA A 550 -22.32 40.24 -1.75
N LEU A 551 -23.24 39.40 -1.27
CA LEU A 551 -23.80 38.28 -2.01
C LEU A 551 -25.06 38.61 -2.81
N ASN A 552 -25.52 39.88 -2.82
CA ASN A 552 -26.75 40.32 -3.48
C ASN A 552 -28.00 39.52 -3.06
N VAL A 553 -28.11 39.15 -1.78
CA VAL A 553 -29.27 38.41 -1.23
C VAL A 553 -29.92 39.15 -0.06
N SER A 554 -31.20 38.88 0.18
CA SER A 554 -31.85 39.39 1.40
C SER A 554 -31.23 38.77 2.65
N ARG A 555 -31.22 39.52 3.76
CA ARG A 555 -30.72 39.06 5.07
C ARG A 555 -31.39 37.76 5.51
N ALA A 556 -32.69 37.60 5.29
CA ALA A 556 -33.42 36.37 5.60
C ALA A 556 -32.95 35.18 4.75
N THR A 557 -32.67 35.40 3.46
CA THR A 557 -32.15 34.36 2.57
C THR A 557 -30.73 33.95 2.97
N PHE A 558 -29.88 34.91 3.32
CA PHE A 558 -28.53 34.67 3.82
C PHE A 558 -28.53 33.75 5.05
N TYR A 559 -29.25 34.11 6.11
CA TYR A 559 -29.26 33.29 7.33
C TYR A 559 -29.90 31.92 7.13
N ARG A 560 -30.94 31.81 6.28
CA ARG A 560 -31.51 30.51 5.92
C ARG A 560 -30.49 29.61 5.22
N ARG A 561 -29.72 30.17 4.27
CA ARG A 561 -28.64 29.43 3.59
C ARG A 561 -27.51 29.08 4.53
N LEU A 562 -27.16 29.96 5.47
CA LEU A 562 -26.13 29.71 6.48
C LEU A 562 -26.51 28.56 7.42
N THR A 563 -27.77 28.47 7.84
CA THR A 563 -28.28 27.34 8.63
C THR A 563 -28.16 26.03 7.86
N VAL A 564 -28.67 25.99 6.63
CA VAL A 564 -28.60 24.79 5.77
C VAL A 564 -27.14 24.39 5.50
N ALA A 565 -26.26 25.36 5.22
CA ALA A 565 -24.84 25.12 5.01
C ALA A 565 -24.18 24.51 6.26
N THR A 566 -24.55 24.95 7.46
CA THR A 566 -24.03 24.41 8.73
C THR A 566 -24.49 22.96 8.96
N GLU A 567 -25.74 22.64 8.62
CA GLU A 567 -26.25 21.27 8.71
C GLU A 567 -25.55 20.34 7.72
N LEU A 568 -25.39 20.78 6.47
CA LEU A 568 -24.66 20.03 5.45
C LEU A 568 -23.18 19.83 5.82
N LEU A 569 -22.55 20.83 6.43
CA LEU A 569 -21.19 20.70 6.98
C LEU A 569 -21.13 19.64 8.07
N ALA A 570 -22.10 19.59 8.99
CA ALA A 570 -22.14 18.56 10.02
C ALA A 570 -22.29 17.15 9.40
N VAL A 571 -23.10 16.99 8.35
CA VAL A 571 -23.25 15.73 7.62
C VAL A 571 -21.93 15.34 6.92
N ALA A 572 -21.27 16.27 6.24
CA ALA A 572 -20.00 16.01 5.57
C ALA A 572 -18.86 15.73 6.56
N LEU A 573 -18.83 16.46 7.68
CA LEU A 573 -17.91 16.20 8.76
C LEU A 573 -18.19 14.86 9.44
N ALA A 574 -19.45 14.45 9.59
CA ALA A 574 -19.81 13.12 10.09
C ALA A 574 -19.32 11.99 9.16
N ALA A 575 -19.34 12.22 7.84
CA ALA A 575 -18.81 11.28 6.85
C ALA A 575 -17.27 11.20 6.84
N THR A 576 -16.58 12.12 7.51
CA THR A 576 -15.10 12.19 7.62
C THR A 576 -14.61 12.07 9.07
N SER A 577 -15.50 11.98 10.06
CA SER A 577 -15.17 11.88 11.48
C SER A 577 -14.89 10.46 11.93
#